data_AF-A0A1I2VEQ9-F1
#
_entry.id   AF-A0A1I2VEQ9-F1
#
_cell.length_a   1.000
_cell.length_b   1.000
_cell.length_c   1.000
_cell.angle_alpha   90.00
_cell.angle_beta   90.00
_cell.angle_gamma   90.00
#
_symmetry.space_group_name_H-M   'P 1'
#
loop_
_entity.id
_entity.type
_entity.pdbx_description
1 polymer ?
#
loop_
_entity_poly.entity_id
_entity_poly.type
_entity_poly.pdbx_seq_one_letter_code
_entity_poly.pdbx_strand_id
1 'polypeptide(L)'
;MRFTIALFLCSFLFFGCKEDSGESESDENLSNEWELEILDSIQVDYLGTADGGNFYKNQGIIFNFKENKLIKFDQTGKILNEISYPTDGPEMVHYPMQLKMTDEGTIYAASFVGWLYELNSDLSFNREIKLEFPTEARDGGGTLRTIDTWRDYLILYYPGRDGTNPYDPHFVKNHFLLEKINPENGQSEPIIKIPPISRYASDAYYERPWIQFGIEEDLLFLVLDNEPMVHVYDLSDEEKYLNTIHLSPSKFLDNGEHEKAYQYISGRKMLDGKIRQFFPTPEGIPVIYEEGIDEDIFAQYELNLPKNFPLYSEHQRQILKIIQSDSTLSNEIVVANKIDKILNIESLNEPFFALRNDEFIGEEQDYLTFYKLQLNQK
;
A
#
# COMPACT_ATOMS: atom_id res chain seq x y z
N MET A 1 -24.22 60.45 -44.57
CA MET A 1 -24.47 59.79 -45.87
C MET A 1 -23.50 58.62 -45.96
N ARG A 2 -24.00 57.42 -46.23
CA ARG A 2 -23.21 56.17 -46.39
C ARG A 2 -22.20 56.35 -47.54
N PHE A 3 -21.00 55.77 -47.45
CA PHE A 3 -20.55 54.69 -48.34
C PHE A 3 -19.18 54.13 -47.95
N THR A 4 -19.20 52.80 -47.86
CA THR A 4 -18.18 51.77 -47.76
C THR A 4 -17.24 51.74 -49.00
N ILE A 5 -15.99 51.25 -48.85
CA ILE A 5 -15.34 50.14 -49.63
C ILE A 5 -13.81 50.29 -49.86
N ALA A 6 -13.10 49.20 -49.49
CA ALA A 6 -11.89 48.54 -50.03
C ALA A 6 -10.56 49.29 -50.17
N LEU A 7 -9.46 48.83 -49.54
CA LEU A 7 -8.61 47.64 -49.78
C LEU A 7 -7.56 47.87 -50.89
N PHE A 8 -6.27 47.94 -50.51
CA PHE A 8 -5.09 47.40 -51.22
C PHE A 8 -3.83 47.69 -50.39
N LEU A 9 -3.29 46.73 -49.63
CA LEU A 9 -2.20 45.81 -49.99
C LEU A 9 -0.92 46.50 -50.53
N CYS A 10 0.11 46.59 -49.68
CA CYS A 10 1.52 46.42 -50.07
C CYS A 10 2.36 46.06 -48.84
N SER A 11 2.62 44.77 -48.71
CA SER A 11 3.62 44.19 -47.83
C SER A 11 5.02 44.59 -48.30
N PHE A 12 5.80 45.20 -47.41
CA PHE A 12 7.26 45.15 -47.47
C PHE A 12 7.76 44.35 -46.27
N LEU A 13 8.17 43.12 -46.56
CA LEU A 13 8.89 42.23 -45.67
C LEU A 13 10.31 42.79 -45.48
N PHE A 14 10.63 43.24 -44.27
CA PHE A 14 12.01 43.30 -43.82
C PHE A 14 12.33 41.99 -43.09
N PHE A 15 13.07 41.13 -43.79
CA PHE A 15 13.77 39.99 -43.21
C PHE A 15 14.86 40.51 -42.29
N GLY A 16 14.62 40.46 -40.98
CA GLY A 16 15.67 40.44 -39.97
C GLY A 16 16.03 38.98 -39.68
N CYS A 17 17.17 38.52 -40.20
CA CYS A 17 17.82 37.30 -39.74
C CYS A 17 18.16 37.47 -38.26
N LYS A 18 17.40 36.83 -37.38
CA LYS A 18 17.86 36.47 -36.05
C LYS A 18 18.39 35.05 -36.20
N GLU A 19 19.68 34.88 -35.97
CA GLU A 19 20.30 33.56 -35.80
C GLU A 19 19.58 32.86 -34.65
N ASP A 20 18.68 31.94 -34.99
CA ASP A 20 18.27 30.86 -34.10
C ASP A 20 19.48 29.93 -33.99
N SER A 21 20.39 30.24 -33.07
CA SER A 21 21.18 29.22 -32.42
C SER A 21 20.19 28.35 -31.66
N GLY A 22 19.79 27.24 -32.30
CA GLY A 22 19.04 26.16 -31.67
C GLY A 22 19.87 25.55 -30.55
N GLU A 23 19.91 26.23 -29.42
CA GLU A 23 19.83 25.57 -28.13
C GLU A 23 18.38 25.12 -28.04
N SER A 24 18.14 23.86 -28.43
CA SER A 24 17.12 23.09 -27.75
C SER A 24 17.36 23.34 -26.27
N GLU A 25 16.38 23.94 -25.58
CA GLU A 25 16.17 23.64 -24.18
C GLU A 25 16.21 22.12 -24.12
N SER A 26 17.37 21.58 -23.74
CA SER A 26 17.45 20.22 -23.27
C SER A 26 16.44 20.24 -22.13
N ASP A 27 15.35 19.50 -22.29
CA ASP A 27 14.62 18.97 -21.16
C ASP A 27 15.69 18.65 -20.11
N GLU A 28 15.70 19.39 -19.00
CA GLU A 28 16.50 18.99 -17.85
C GLU A 28 16.08 17.54 -17.64
N ASN A 29 16.97 16.61 -17.97
CA ASN A 29 16.78 15.19 -17.72
C ASN A 29 16.72 15.08 -16.20
N LEU A 30 15.51 15.30 -15.64
CA LEU A 30 15.21 15.08 -14.25
C LEU A 30 15.65 13.65 -13.98
N SER A 31 16.67 13.51 -13.14
CA SER A 31 17.24 12.20 -12.83
C SER A 31 16.14 11.30 -12.30
N ASN A 32 16.03 10.08 -12.80
CA ASN A 32 15.13 9.09 -12.18
C ASN A 32 15.81 8.37 -10.99
N GLU A 33 16.86 8.97 -10.45
CA GLU A 33 17.54 8.50 -9.24
C GLU A 33 16.95 9.18 -8.01
N TRP A 34 16.65 8.36 -7.01
CA TRP A 34 16.04 8.75 -5.76
C TRP A 34 16.86 8.21 -4.58
N GLU A 35 16.74 8.89 -3.45
CA GLU A 35 17.17 8.39 -2.15
C GLU A 35 16.11 8.62 -1.08
N LEU A 36 16.17 7.81 -0.03
CA LEU A 36 15.33 7.92 1.15
C LEU A 36 16.16 8.48 2.30
N GLU A 37 15.78 9.65 2.80
CA GLU A 37 16.46 10.35 3.90
C GLU A 37 15.61 10.28 5.18
N ILE A 38 16.27 10.07 6.32
CA ILE A 38 15.66 10.28 7.64
C ILE A 38 15.97 11.71 8.05
N LEU A 39 14.94 12.57 8.07
CA LEU A 39 15.06 13.99 8.40
C LEU A 39 15.12 14.22 9.91
N ASP A 40 14.28 13.50 10.65
CA ASP A 40 14.11 13.65 12.11
C ASP A 40 13.43 12.40 12.70
N SER A 41 13.12 12.44 13.99
CA SER A 41 12.26 11.47 14.67
C SER A 41 11.32 12.16 15.65
N ILE A 42 10.13 11.60 15.82
CA ILE A 42 9.18 12.00 16.86
C ILE A 42 8.98 10.83 17.84
N GLN A 43 8.56 11.16 19.06
CA GLN A 43 8.24 10.19 20.09
C GLN A 43 6.78 10.34 20.49
N VAL A 44 6.07 9.21 20.52
CA VAL A 44 4.71 9.11 21.05
C VAL A 44 4.80 8.44 22.41
N ASP A 45 4.43 9.15 23.47
CA ASP A 45 4.49 8.72 24.88
C ASP A 45 3.45 7.62 25.18
N TYR A 46 3.63 6.45 24.56
CA TYR A 46 2.76 5.30 24.62
C TYR A 46 3.58 4.04 24.88
N LEU A 47 3.30 3.37 26.00
CA LEU A 47 3.96 2.14 26.43
C LEU A 47 3.23 0.92 25.87
N GLY A 48 3.48 0.60 24.59
CA GLY A 48 2.83 -0.53 23.91
C GLY A 48 3.45 -0.84 22.55
N THR A 49 2.71 -1.56 21.71
CA THR A 49 3.12 -1.91 20.33
C THR A 49 2.24 -1.19 19.31
N ALA A 50 2.78 -0.97 18.12
CA ALA A 50 2.04 -0.54 16.93
C ALA A 50 1.96 -1.70 15.93
N ASP A 51 0.87 -2.47 16.02
CA ASP A 51 0.65 -3.67 15.18
C ASP A 51 0.05 -3.31 13.81
N GLY A 52 -0.58 -2.15 13.73
CA GLY A 52 -1.06 -1.51 12.50
C GLY A 52 -1.12 0.01 12.66
N GLY A 53 -1.32 0.73 11.57
CA GLY A 53 -1.49 2.16 11.63
C GLY A 53 -1.56 2.83 10.26
N ASN A 54 -1.90 4.11 10.29
CA ASN A 54 -1.96 4.99 9.13
C ASN A 54 -1.52 6.40 9.57
N PHE A 55 -0.98 7.19 8.66
CA PHE A 55 -0.71 8.61 8.87
C PHE A 55 -1.30 9.41 7.71
N TYR A 56 -2.15 10.37 8.04
CA TYR A 56 -2.88 11.14 7.05
C TYR A 56 -3.10 12.56 7.53
N LYS A 57 -2.81 13.56 6.68
CA LYS A 57 -3.03 14.98 6.97
C LYS A 57 -2.53 15.41 8.36
N ASN A 58 -1.26 15.09 8.66
CA ASN A 58 -0.57 15.42 9.92
C ASN A 58 -1.10 14.70 11.17
N GLN A 59 -1.90 13.64 11.00
CA GLN A 59 -2.41 12.83 12.10
C GLN A 59 -2.06 11.36 11.87
N GLY A 60 -1.48 10.74 12.89
CA GLY A 60 -1.26 9.31 12.93
C GLY A 60 -2.33 8.60 13.74
N ILE A 61 -2.70 7.39 13.33
CA ILE A 61 -3.45 6.45 14.15
C ILE A 61 -2.69 5.13 14.14
N ILE A 62 -2.41 4.57 15.31
CA ILE A 62 -1.88 3.22 15.46
C ILE A 62 -2.88 2.33 16.20
N PHE A 63 -2.76 1.04 15.92
CA PHE A 63 -3.51 -0.02 16.57
C PHE A 63 -2.58 -0.90 17.41
N ASN A 64 -2.97 -1.13 18.66
CA ASN A 64 -2.37 -2.14 19.53
C ASN A 64 -3.27 -3.37 19.58
N PHE A 65 -2.77 -4.50 19.07
CA PHE A 65 -3.52 -5.74 18.97
C PHE A 65 -3.86 -6.33 20.34
N LYS A 66 -2.90 -6.33 21.27
CA LYS A 66 -3.05 -6.95 22.59
C LYS A 66 -4.08 -6.24 23.46
N GLU A 67 -4.15 -4.91 23.35
CA GLU A 67 -5.05 -4.06 24.13
C GLU A 67 -6.39 -3.77 23.42
N ASN A 68 -6.54 -4.19 22.15
CA ASN A 68 -7.63 -3.81 21.27
C ASN A 68 -7.90 -2.28 21.33
N LYS A 69 -6.84 -1.52 21.11
CA LYS A 69 -6.79 -0.07 21.36
C LYS A 69 -6.33 0.69 20.12
N LEU A 70 -6.98 1.82 19.84
CA LEU A 70 -6.51 2.82 18.88
C LEU A 70 -5.93 4.03 19.62
N ILE A 71 -4.81 4.53 19.11
CA ILE A 71 -4.12 5.71 19.62
C ILE A 71 -3.96 6.68 18.46
N LYS A 72 -4.49 7.89 18.60
CA LYS A 72 -4.37 8.99 17.64
C LYS A 72 -3.37 10.01 18.15
N PHE A 73 -2.45 10.44 17.30
CA PHE A 73 -1.39 11.41 17.63
C PHE A 73 -1.20 12.42 16.49
N ASP A 74 -0.57 13.56 16.79
CA ASP A 74 -0.21 14.57 15.79
C ASP A 74 1.24 14.44 15.29
N GLN A 75 1.61 15.26 14.31
CA GLN A 75 2.97 15.31 13.74
C GLN A 75 4.10 15.63 14.75
N THR A 76 3.80 16.03 15.98
CA THR A 76 4.81 16.24 17.05
C THR A 76 4.96 15.02 17.96
N GLY A 77 4.13 14.00 17.77
CA GLY A 77 4.05 12.81 18.62
C GLY A 77 3.11 12.97 19.81
N LYS A 78 2.43 14.12 19.94
CA LYS A 78 1.47 14.33 21.01
C LYS A 78 0.23 13.47 20.77
N ILE A 79 -0.11 12.66 21.76
CA ILE A 79 -1.35 11.89 21.78
C ILE A 79 -2.54 12.85 21.86
N LEU A 80 -3.46 12.69 20.91
CA LEU A 80 -4.70 13.46 20.78
C LEU A 80 -5.88 12.71 21.40
N ASN A 81 -5.93 11.39 21.20
CA ASN A 81 -6.90 10.52 21.86
C ASN A 81 -6.44 9.06 21.92
N GLU A 82 -6.99 8.30 22.85
CA GLU A 82 -6.81 6.85 22.98
C GLU A 82 -8.14 6.20 23.36
N ILE A 83 -8.50 5.11 22.67
CA ILE A 83 -9.71 4.35 22.99
C ILE A 83 -9.40 2.86 22.95
N SER A 84 -9.69 2.19 24.07
CA SER A 84 -9.81 0.73 24.14
C SER A 84 -11.26 0.34 23.94
N TYR A 85 -11.50 -0.63 23.06
CA TYR A 85 -12.87 -1.08 22.79
C TYR A 85 -13.24 -2.29 23.64
N PRO A 86 -14.50 -2.36 24.10
CA PRO A 86 -14.98 -3.50 24.86
C PRO A 86 -15.04 -4.75 23.97
N THR A 87 -14.89 -5.92 24.59
CA THR A 87 -14.98 -7.21 23.90
C THR A 87 -16.43 -7.66 23.64
N ASP A 88 -17.42 -7.03 24.30
CA ASP A 88 -18.84 -7.25 24.06
C ASP A 88 -19.62 -5.93 24.06
N GLY A 89 -20.88 -6.01 23.63
CA GLY A 89 -21.83 -4.91 23.77
C GLY A 89 -21.96 -4.04 22.52
N PRO A 90 -22.86 -3.05 22.55
CA PRO A 90 -23.21 -2.25 21.38
C PRO A 90 -22.09 -1.32 20.88
N GLU A 91 -21.07 -1.07 21.69
CA GLU A 91 -19.92 -0.21 21.36
C GLU A 91 -18.65 -1.02 21.01
N MET A 92 -18.80 -2.34 20.80
CA MET A 92 -17.66 -3.19 20.49
C MET A 92 -17.07 -2.87 19.11
N VAL A 93 -15.75 -2.74 19.06
CA VAL A 93 -14.97 -2.71 17.83
C VAL A 93 -13.88 -3.75 18.01
N HIS A 94 -13.93 -4.79 17.18
CA HIS A 94 -13.14 -5.99 17.36
C HIS A 94 -11.91 -5.92 16.45
N TYR A 95 -10.74 -5.68 17.02
CA TYR A 95 -9.44 -5.67 16.34
C TYR A 95 -9.42 -4.89 15.00
N PRO A 96 -9.66 -3.56 15.03
CA PRO A 96 -9.65 -2.69 13.85
C PRO A 96 -8.23 -2.49 13.29
N MET A 97 -7.69 -3.52 12.63
CA MET A 97 -6.30 -3.54 12.18
C MET A 97 -6.04 -2.65 10.95
N GLN A 98 -7.04 -2.49 10.09
CA GLN A 98 -6.93 -1.77 8.83
C GLN A 98 -7.72 -0.48 8.92
N LEU A 99 -7.07 0.65 8.64
CA LEU A 99 -7.62 1.98 8.85
C LEU A 99 -7.53 2.81 7.57
N LYS A 100 -8.64 3.43 7.18
CA LYS A 100 -8.69 4.45 6.14
C LYS A 100 -9.26 5.74 6.72
N MET A 101 -8.46 6.80 6.67
CA MET A 101 -8.89 8.17 6.98
C MET A 101 -9.34 8.86 5.69
N THR A 102 -10.42 9.63 5.79
CA THR A 102 -10.95 10.45 4.69
C THR A 102 -10.59 11.91 4.87
N ASP A 103 -10.77 12.70 3.81
CA ASP A 103 -10.58 14.15 3.82
C ASP A 103 -11.50 14.87 4.81
N GLU A 104 -12.69 14.34 4.99
CA GLU A 104 -13.73 14.84 5.90
C GLU A 104 -13.47 14.45 7.36
N GLY A 105 -12.48 13.59 7.61
CA GLY A 105 -12.10 13.12 8.95
C GLY A 105 -12.87 11.89 9.45
N THR A 106 -13.73 11.29 8.61
CA THR A 106 -14.31 9.97 8.85
C THR A 106 -13.21 8.92 8.82
N ILE A 107 -13.30 7.95 9.74
CA ILE A 107 -12.35 6.84 9.83
C ILE A 107 -13.11 5.54 9.60
N TYR A 108 -12.73 4.82 8.56
CA TYR A 108 -13.19 3.45 8.33
C TYR A 108 -12.19 2.47 8.90
N ALA A 109 -12.69 1.48 9.62
CA ALA A 109 -11.88 0.46 10.27
C ALA A 109 -12.37 -0.93 9.89
N ALA A 110 -11.49 -1.76 9.35
CA ALA A 110 -11.78 -3.17 9.07
C ALA A 110 -11.10 -4.09 10.09
N SER A 111 -11.89 -5.02 10.60
CA SER A 111 -11.47 -6.06 11.53
C SER A 111 -10.78 -7.21 10.80
N PHE A 112 -9.88 -7.93 11.49
CA PHE A 112 -9.35 -9.19 10.97
C PHE A 112 -10.42 -10.28 10.77
N VAL A 113 -11.58 -10.17 11.44
CA VAL A 113 -12.72 -11.08 11.24
C VAL A 113 -13.74 -10.55 10.21
N GLY A 114 -13.38 -9.53 9.45
CA GLY A 114 -14.19 -8.95 8.39
C GLY A 114 -15.43 -8.18 8.86
N TRP A 115 -15.38 -7.58 10.05
CA TRP A 115 -16.35 -6.54 10.40
C TRP A 115 -15.82 -5.20 9.93
N LEU A 116 -16.73 -4.34 9.49
CA LEU A 116 -16.42 -3.01 8.99
C LEU A 116 -17.10 -1.98 9.88
N TYR A 117 -16.35 -0.97 10.29
CA TYR A 117 -16.82 0.06 11.21
C TYR A 117 -16.59 1.44 10.62
N GLU A 118 -17.48 2.34 10.99
CA GLU A 118 -17.26 3.77 10.91
C GLU A 118 -16.97 4.29 12.31
N LEU A 119 -15.88 5.04 12.46
CA LEU A 119 -15.47 5.67 13.70
C LEU A 119 -15.52 7.19 13.55
N ASN A 120 -15.85 7.86 14.64
CA ASN A 120 -15.76 9.32 14.71
C ASN A 120 -14.29 9.77 14.68
N SER A 121 -14.05 11.06 14.42
CA SER A 121 -12.69 11.64 14.37
C SER A 121 -11.91 11.52 15.68
N ASP A 122 -12.60 11.31 16.80
CA ASP A 122 -12.04 11.04 18.12
C ASP A 122 -11.89 9.52 18.38
N LEU A 123 -11.95 8.67 17.36
CA LEU A 123 -11.89 7.21 17.46
C LEU A 123 -13.11 6.56 18.13
N SER A 124 -14.09 7.31 18.64
CA SER A 124 -15.26 6.67 19.25
C SER A 124 -16.06 5.91 18.19
N PHE A 125 -16.66 4.78 18.59
CA PHE A 125 -17.51 4.00 17.71
C PHE A 125 -18.69 4.83 17.22
N ASN A 126 -18.88 4.93 15.90
CA ASN A 126 -20.09 5.52 15.32
C ASN A 126 -21.11 4.41 15.02
N ARG A 127 -20.73 3.48 14.14
CA ARG A 127 -21.59 2.36 13.74
C ARG A 127 -20.81 1.22 13.11
N GLU A 128 -21.43 0.04 13.09
CA GLU A 128 -21.03 -1.08 12.25
C GLU A 128 -21.68 -0.95 10.87
N ILE A 129 -20.90 -1.10 9.82
CA ILE A 129 -21.38 -1.22 8.43
C ILE A 129 -21.60 -2.71 8.17
N LYS A 130 -22.86 -3.15 8.24
CA LYS A 130 -23.23 -4.56 8.06
C LYS A 130 -23.17 -4.95 6.60
N LEU A 131 -22.25 -5.84 6.26
CA LEU A 131 -22.09 -6.38 4.92
C LEU A 131 -23.10 -7.51 4.64
N GLU A 132 -23.42 -7.72 3.37
CA GLU A 132 -24.48 -8.64 2.91
C GLU A 132 -24.16 -10.12 3.19
N PHE A 133 -22.89 -10.44 3.40
CA PHE A 133 -22.39 -11.78 3.69
C PHE A 133 -21.20 -11.67 4.65
N PRO A 134 -20.86 -12.73 5.40
CA PRO A 134 -19.64 -12.75 6.20
C PRO A 134 -18.42 -13.02 5.34
N THR A 135 -17.26 -12.49 5.73
CA THR A 135 -15.98 -12.93 5.15
C THR A 135 -15.69 -14.38 5.50
N GLU A 136 -15.07 -15.10 4.57
CA GLU A 136 -14.49 -16.43 4.83
C GLU A 136 -12.99 -16.36 5.13
N ALA A 137 -12.38 -15.17 5.01
CA ALA A 137 -11.01 -14.94 5.45
C ALA A 137 -10.94 -14.88 6.98
N ARG A 138 -9.90 -15.51 7.54
CA ARG A 138 -9.58 -15.58 8.97
C ARG A 138 -8.18 -15.07 9.29
N ASP A 139 -7.55 -14.49 8.29
CA ASP A 139 -6.16 -14.10 8.29
C ASP A 139 -6.09 -12.57 8.36
N GLY A 140 -5.51 -12.06 9.44
CA GLY A 140 -5.36 -10.62 9.65
C GLY A 140 -4.34 -10.05 8.69
N GLY A 141 -4.77 -9.12 7.83
CA GLY A 141 -3.91 -8.47 6.86
C GLY A 141 -2.91 -7.48 7.45
N GLY A 142 -2.82 -7.32 8.78
CA GLY A 142 -1.83 -6.44 9.40
C GLY A 142 -1.88 -5.01 8.85
N THR A 143 -0.79 -4.59 8.20
CA THR A 143 -0.59 -3.26 7.60
C THR A 143 -0.83 -3.24 6.09
N LEU A 144 -1.28 -4.36 5.52
CA LEU A 144 -1.63 -4.44 4.10
C LEU A 144 -2.78 -3.47 3.81
N ARG A 145 -2.66 -2.74 2.70
CA ARG A 145 -3.73 -1.83 2.24
C ARG A 145 -4.80 -2.65 1.54
N THR A 146 -5.91 -2.87 2.22
CA THR A 146 -7.03 -3.71 1.76
C THR A 146 -8.37 -3.00 1.88
N ILE A 147 -8.37 -1.72 2.27
CA ILE A 147 -9.52 -0.83 2.28
C ILE A 147 -9.10 0.51 1.69
N ASP A 148 -9.93 1.07 0.81
CA ASP A 148 -9.77 2.41 0.30
C ASP A 148 -11.11 3.06 -0.02
N THR A 149 -11.11 4.35 -0.28
CA THR A 149 -12.29 5.12 -0.67
C THR A 149 -12.23 5.45 -2.16
N TRP A 150 -13.35 5.33 -2.85
CA TRP A 150 -13.52 5.82 -4.20
C TRP A 150 -14.87 6.51 -4.33
N ARG A 151 -14.84 7.85 -4.50
CA ARG A 151 -16.04 8.69 -4.48
C ARG A 151 -16.84 8.41 -3.19
N ASP A 152 -18.12 8.08 -3.31
CA ASP A 152 -19.00 7.76 -2.17
C ASP A 152 -18.95 6.28 -1.73
N TYR A 153 -18.01 5.48 -2.25
CA TYR A 153 -17.90 4.05 -1.98
C TYR A 153 -16.64 3.69 -1.21
N LEU A 154 -16.72 2.57 -0.50
CA LEU A 154 -15.56 1.85 0.01
C LEU A 154 -15.21 0.71 -0.93
N ILE A 155 -13.93 0.54 -1.23
CA ILE A 155 -13.43 -0.69 -1.84
C ILE A 155 -12.77 -1.51 -0.73
N LEU A 156 -13.01 -2.82 -0.71
CA LEU A 156 -12.50 -3.72 0.33
C LEU A 156 -12.08 -5.07 -0.27
N TYR A 157 -10.98 -5.65 0.21
CA TYR A 157 -10.74 -7.09 0.02
C TYR A 157 -11.61 -7.86 1.01
N TYR A 158 -12.68 -8.48 0.52
CA TYR A 158 -13.70 -9.11 1.34
C TYR A 158 -14.19 -10.45 0.76
N PRO A 159 -13.34 -11.50 0.78
CA PRO A 159 -13.68 -12.77 0.18
C PRO A 159 -14.74 -13.53 1.00
N GLY A 160 -15.58 -14.33 0.34
CA GLY A 160 -16.62 -15.11 1.02
C GLY A 160 -18.00 -15.02 0.35
N ARG A 161 -18.13 -14.18 -0.68
CA ARG A 161 -19.36 -14.09 -1.48
C ARG A 161 -19.79 -15.49 -1.92
N ASP A 162 -21.07 -15.79 -1.76
CA ASP A 162 -21.66 -17.10 -2.08
C ASP A 162 -21.00 -18.30 -1.35
N GLY A 163 -20.31 -18.06 -0.22
CA GLY A 163 -19.63 -19.09 0.58
C GLY A 163 -18.30 -19.55 -0.02
N THR A 164 -17.67 -18.75 -0.88
CA THR A 164 -16.40 -19.10 -1.52
C THR A 164 -15.23 -19.06 -0.54
N ASN A 165 -14.38 -20.08 -0.54
CA ASN A 165 -13.24 -20.17 0.36
C ASN A 165 -11.99 -19.46 -0.24
N PRO A 166 -11.45 -18.39 0.39
CA PRO A 166 -10.25 -17.70 -0.09
C PRO A 166 -8.97 -18.54 -0.02
N TYR A 167 -9.01 -19.69 0.67
CA TYR A 167 -7.89 -20.62 0.76
C TYR A 167 -7.90 -21.70 -0.34
N ASP A 168 -8.88 -21.67 -1.24
CA ASP A 168 -8.91 -22.58 -2.38
C ASP A 168 -7.80 -22.20 -3.40
N PRO A 169 -7.07 -23.16 -3.99
CA PRO A 169 -5.86 -22.88 -4.77
C PRO A 169 -6.09 -22.05 -6.05
N HIS A 170 -7.32 -22.07 -6.57
CA HIS A 170 -7.72 -21.27 -7.74
C HIS A 170 -8.71 -20.16 -7.37
N PHE A 171 -8.76 -19.74 -6.10
CA PHE A 171 -9.64 -18.68 -5.65
C PHE A 171 -9.43 -17.40 -6.47
N VAL A 172 -8.18 -16.94 -6.56
CA VAL A 172 -7.78 -15.70 -7.26
C VAL A 172 -8.16 -15.74 -8.76
N LYS A 173 -8.07 -16.92 -9.39
CA LYS A 173 -8.46 -17.12 -10.79
C LYS A 173 -9.96 -16.97 -11.02
N ASN A 174 -10.75 -17.62 -10.16
CA ASN A 174 -12.14 -17.92 -10.45
C ASN A 174 -13.12 -16.87 -9.91
N HIS A 175 -12.68 -16.02 -8.98
CA HIS A 175 -13.54 -15.08 -8.27
C HIS A 175 -13.11 -13.63 -8.51
N PHE A 176 -14.06 -12.73 -8.25
CA PHE A 176 -13.70 -11.33 -8.05
C PHE A 176 -12.94 -11.18 -6.74
N LEU A 177 -12.01 -10.24 -6.71
CA LEU A 177 -11.07 -10.10 -5.60
C LEU A 177 -11.53 -9.05 -4.60
N LEU A 178 -12.22 -8.00 -5.06
CA LEU A 178 -12.59 -6.85 -4.26
C LEU A 178 -14.11 -6.65 -4.26
N GLU A 179 -14.60 -5.95 -3.26
CA GLU A 179 -16.01 -5.57 -3.10
C GLU A 179 -16.13 -4.04 -3.08
N LYS A 180 -17.01 -3.50 -3.92
CA LYS A 180 -17.41 -2.09 -3.88
C LYS A 180 -18.64 -1.96 -3.00
N ILE A 181 -18.49 -1.27 -1.88
CA ILE A 181 -19.43 -1.21 -0.77
C ILE A 181 -20.00 0.19 -0.66
N ASN A 182 -21.32 0.30 -0.62
CA ASN A 182 -22.00 1.51 -0.22
C ASN A 182 -21.92 1.63 1.32
N PRO A 183 -21.21 2.63 1.89
CA PRO A 183 -21.03 2.72 3.33
C PRO A 183 -22.34 2.96 4.09
N GLU A 184 -23.35 3.58 3.48
CA GLU A 184 -24.62 3.90 4.15
C GLU A 184 -25.43 2.67 4.52
N ASN A 185 -25.44 1.65 3.65
CA ASN A 185 -26.31 0.49 3.79
C ASN A 185 -25.59 -0.87 3.74
N GLY A 186 -24.28 -0.89 3.46
CA GLY A 186 -23.47 -2.10 3.38
C GLY A 186 -23.72 -2.98 2.15
N GLN A 187 -24.52 -2.51 1.18
CA GLN A 187 -24.69 -3.21 -0.10
C GLN A 187 -23.37 -3.27 -0.84
N SER A 188 -23.10 -4.42 -1.45
CA SER A 188 -21.79 -4.73 -2.04
C SER A 188 -21.94 -5.30 -3.44
N GLU A 189 -21.07 -4.87 -4.35
CA GLU A 189 -20.92 -5.50 -5.66
C GLU A 189 -19.47 -5.97 -5.90
N PRO A 190 -19.30 -7.19 -6.43
CA PRO A 190 -17.98 -7.75 -6.65
C PRO A 190 -17.31 -7.05 -7.83
N ILE A 191 -16.08 -6.62 -7.63
CA ILE A 191 -15.29 -5.91 -8.64
C ILE A 191 -13.89 -6.50 -8.75
N ILE A 192 -13.26 -6.27 -9.91
CA ILE A 192 -11.89 -6.69 -10.25
C ILE A 192 -11.68 -8.22 -10.28
N LYS A 193 -11.29 -8.72 -11.45
CA LYS A 193 -10.73 -10.06 -11.61
C LYS A 193 -9.25 -9.96 -11.90
N ILE A 194 -8.50 -10.98 -11.51
CA ILE A 194 -7.08 -11.07 -11.85
C ILE A 194 -6.90 -11.04 -13.38
N PRO A 195 -5.91 -10.32 -13.93
CA PRO A 195 -5.74 -10.24 -15.37
C PRO A 195 -4.99 -11.47 -15.88
N PRO A 196 -5.17 -11.85 -17.17
CA PRO A 196 -4.55 -13.06 -17.73
C PRO A 196 -3.02 -13.11 -17.69
N ILE A 197 -2.35 -11.98 -17.48
CA ILE A 197 -0.89 -11.88 -17.40
C ILE A 197 -0.33 -12.36 -16.04
N SER A 198 -1.13 -12.33 -14.97
CA SER A 198 -0.73 -12.86 -13.66
C SER A 198 -0.64 -14.38 -13.70
N ARG A 199 0.32 -14.96 -12.98
CA ARG A 199 0.44 -16.43 -12.85
C ARG A 199 -0.80 -17.05 -12.20
N TYR A 200 -1.51 -16.28 -11.38
CA TYR A 200 -2.74 -16.71 -10.70
C TYR A 200 -3.96 -16.78 -11.62
N ALA A 201 -3.85 -16.38 -12.89
CA ALA A 201 -4.87 -16.64 -13.90
C ALA A 201 -4.76 -18.06 -14.51
N SER A 202 -3.69 -18.81 -14.23
CA SER A 202 -3.42 -20.14 -14.78
C SER A 202 -4.04 -21.28 -13.95
N ASP A 203 -4.00 -22.51 -14.48
CA ASP A 203 -4.39 -23.72 -13.72
C ASP A 203 -3.27 -24.29 -12.82
N ALA A 204 -2.09 -23.67 -12.83
CA ALA A 204 -0.97 -24.06 -11.99
C ALA A 204 -1.24 -23.72 -10.51
N TYR A 205 -0.51 -24.38 -9.62
CA TYR A 205 -0.61 -24.16 -8.17
C TYR A 205 0.57 -23.32 -7.70
N TYR A 206 0.32 -22.35 -6.83
CA TYR A 206 1.33 -21.48 -6.26
C TYR A 206 1.02 -21.26 -4.77
N GLU A 207 1.97 -20.71 -4.04
CA GLU A 207 1.70 -20.18 -2.70
C GLU A 207 0.62 -19.10 -2.79
N ARG A 208 -0.29 -19.06 -1.82
CA ARG A 208 -1.39 -18.10 -1.86
C ARG A 208 -0.84 -16.68 -1.68
N PRO A 209 -1.20 -15.73 -2.56
CA PRO A 209 -0.76 -14.35 -2.42
C PRO A 209 -1.61 -13.63 -1.37
N TRP A 210 -1.00 -12.63 -0.74
CA TRP A 210 -1.75 -11.56 -0.09
C TRP A 210 -2.14 -10.52 -1.12
N ILE A 211 -3.39 -10.06 -1.04
CA ILE A 211 -3.93 -9.05 -1.95
C ILE A 211 -3.82 -7.69 -1.27
N GLN A 212 -3.24 -6.73 -1.98
CA GLN A 212 -3.25 -5.32 -1.60
C GLN A 212 -3.79 -4.50 -2.76
N PHE A 213 -4.44 -3.38 -2.45
CA PHE A 213 -4.80 -2.40 -3.47
C PHE A 213 -4.72 -0.98 -2.91
N GLY A 214 -4.71 -0.01 -3.81
CA GLY A 214 -4.80 1.41 -3.50
C GLY A 214 -5.43 2.14 -4.67
N ILE A 215 -6.07 3.26 -4.39
CA ILE A 215 -6.80 4.05 -5.37
C ILE A 215 -6.19 5.45 -5.43
N GLU A 216 -5.94 5.92 -6.65
CA GLU A 216 -5.61 7.31 -6.94
C GLU A 216 -6.55 7.79 -8.05
N GLU A 217 -7.29 8.86 -7.76
CA GLU A 217 -8.41 9.32 -8.59
C GLU A 217 -9.39 8.19 -8.97
N ASP A 218 -9.50 7.87 -10.27
CA ASP A 218 -10.34 6.79 -10.81
C ASP A 218 -9.52 5.52 -11.15
N LEU A 219 -8.23 5.47 -10.78
CA LEU A 219 -7.37 4.31 -11.03
C LEU A 219 -7.22 3.44 -9.78
N LEU A 220 -7.50 2.15 -9.95
CA LEU A 220 -7.21 1.13 -8.95
C LEU A 220 -5.93 0.39 -9.31
N PHE A 221 -5.01 0.36 -8.35
CA PHE A 221 -3.76 -0.38 -8.43
C PHE A 221 -3.87 -1.61 -7.54
N LEU A 222 -3.73 -2.80 -8.12
CA LEU A 222 -3.82 -4.09 -7.43
C LEU A 222 -2.45 -4.76 -7.42
N VAL A 223 -2.05 -5.27 -6.26
CA VAL A 223 -0.81 -6.01 -6.05
C VAL A 223 -1.11 -7.35 -5.41
N LEU A 224 -0.46 -8.39 -5.91
CA LEU A 224 -0.29 -9.67 -5.23
C LEU A 224 1.11 -9.70 -4.64
N ASP A 225 1.22 -9.90 -3.33
CA ASP A 225 2.49 -9.68 -2.62
C ASP A 225 3.66 -10.48 -3.19
N ASN A 226 3.42 -11.68 -3.71
CA ASN A 226 4.44 -12.58 -4.23
C ASN A 226 4.58 -12.54 -5.77
N GLU A 227 4.05 -11.52 -6.44
CA GLU A 227 4.36 -11.20 -7.84
C GLU A 227 4.96 -9.79 -7.93
N PRO A 228 6.07 -9.57 -8.67
CA PRO A 228 6.68 -8.25 -8.82
C PRO A 228 5.95 -7.41 -9.87
N MET A 229 4.63 -7.25 -9.71
CA MET A 229 3.73 -6.61 -10.67
C MET A 229 2.70 -5.72 -9.97
N VAL A 230 2.33 -4.63 -10.63
CA VAL A 230 1.18 -3.80 -10.27
C VAL A 230 0.18 -3.83 -11.42
N HIS A 231 -1.04 -4.28 -11.17
CA HIS A 231 -2.12 -4.31 -12.16
C HIS A 231 -2.98 -3.06 -12.03
N VAL A 232 -3.27 -2.39 -13.14
CA VAL A 232 -4.01 -1.12 -13.15
C VAL A 232 -5.38 -1.30 -13.78
N TYR A 233 -6.40 -0.76 -13.13
CA TYR A 233 -7.79 -0.78 -13.57
C TYR A 233 -8.39 0.62 -13.54
N ASP A 234 -9.33 0.89 -14.45
CA ASP A 234 -10.11 2.12 -14.49
C ASP A 234 -11.47 1.89 -13.83
N LEU A 235 -11.70 2.49 -12.67
CA LEU A 235 -12.97 2.39 -11.94
C LEU A 235 -14.10 3.20 -12.61
N SER A 236 -13.77 4.15 -13.49
CA SER A 236 -14.76 4.97 -14.20
C SER A 236 -15.33 4.29 -15.46
N ASP A 237 -14.63 3.29 -16.01
CA ASP A 237 -14.98 2.54 -17.22
C ASP A 237 -15.25 1.05 -16.89
N GLU A 238 -16.24 0.76 -16.04
CA GLU A 238 -16.66 -0.60 -15.66
C GLU A 238 -15.50 -1.47 -15.13
N GLU A 239 -14.62 -0.87 -14.31
CA GLU A 239 -13.51 -1.56 -13.66
C GLU A 239 -12.56 -2.26 -14.65
N LYS A 240 -12.42 -1.67 -15.84
CA LYS A 240 -11.66 -2.23 -16.96
C LYS A 240 -10.17 -2.31 -16.64
N TYR A 241 -9.61 -3.49 -16.90
CA TYR A 241 -8.16 -3.69 -16.90
C TYR A 241 -7.48 -2.83 -17.96
N LEU A 242 -6.50 -2.02 -17.55
CA LEU A 242 -5.73 -1.15 -18.44
C LEU A 242 -4.42 -1.81 -18.85
N ASN A 243 -3.56 -2.10 -17.88
CA ASN A 243 -2.22 -2.63 -18.10
C ASN A 243 -1.63 -3.25 -16.83
N THR A 244 -0.39 -3.72 -16.94
CA THR A 244 0.40 -4.21 -15.82
C THR A 244 1.80 -3.62 -15.91
N ILE A 245 2.26 -3.09 -14.79
CA ILE A 245 3.59 -2.52 -14.63
C ILE A 245 4.45 -3.59 -13.95
N HIS A 246 5.53 -4.00 -14.61
CA HIS A 246 6.50 -4.94 -14.06
C HIS A 246 7.56 -4.18 -13.26
N LEU A 247 7.79 -4.57 -12.00
CA LEU A 247 8.75 -3.87 -11.13
C LEU A 247 10.20 -4.15 -11.49
N SER A 248 10.48 -5.22 -12.23
CA SER A 248 11.84 -5.66 -12.61
C SER A 248 12.88 -5.52 -11.48
N PRO A 249 12.65 -6.19 -10.33
CA PRO A 249 13.60 -6.16 -9.21
C PRO A 249 14.91 -6.88 -9.58
N SER A 250 16.03 -6.43 -9.03
CA SER A 250 17.34 -7.08 -9.19
C SER A 250 17.38 -8.45 -8.52
N LYS A 251 16.64 -8.61 -7.41
CA LYS A 251 16.40 -9.87 -6.72
C LYS A 251 14.98 -9.92 -6.16
N PHE A 252 14.25 -10.98 -6.50
CA PHE A 252 12.93 -11.29 -5.95
C PHE A 252 12.74 -12.80 -6.04
N LEU A 253 13.05 -13.50 -4.95
CA LEU A 253 13.03 -14.97 -4.95
C LEU A 253 11.59 -15.49 -5.03
N ASP A 254 11.42 -16.60 -5.73
CA ASP A 254 10.13 -17.25 -5.95
C ASP A 254 10.31 -18.75 -5.87
N ASN A 255 9.57 -19.40 -4.99
CA ASN A 255 9.48 -20.85 -4.87
C ASN A 255 8.79 -21.52 -6.09
N GLY A 256 8.14 -20.73 -6.95
CA GLY A 256 7.58 -21.19 -8.21
C GLY A 256 6.33 -22.06 -8.07
N GLU A 257 6.06 -22.86 -9.10
CA GLU A 257 4.88 -23.72 -9.18
C GLU A 257 4.97 -24.93 -8.23
N HIS A 258 3.85 -25.22 -7.57
CA HIS A 258 3.69 -26.38 -6.70
C HIS A 258 3.18 -27.61 -7.47
N GLU A 259 3.62 -28.79 -7.06
CA GLU A 259 3.12 -30.05 -7.63
C GLU A 259 1.69 -30.40 -7.18
N LYS A 260 1.25 -29.82 -6.05
CA LYS A 260 -0.04 -30.13 -5.42
C LYS A 260 -0.76 -28.86 -5.00
N ALA A 261 -2.08 -28.89 -5.12
CA ALA A 261 -2.97 -27.76 -4.88
C ALA A 261 -2.83 -27.10 -3.50
N TYR A 262 -2.62 -27.88 -2.46
CA TYR A 262 -2.48 -27.40 -1.07
C TYR A 262 -1.07 -27.63 -0.52
N GLN A 263 -0.06 -27.60 -1.39
CA GLN A 263 1.32 -27.70 -0.93
C GLN A 263 1.68 -26.43 -0.15
N TYR A 264 2.12 -26.63 1.09
CA TYR A 264 2.63 -25.56 1.94
C TYR A 264 4.14 -25.41 1.73
N ILE A 265 4.59 -24.21 1.41
CA ILE A 265 6.01 -23.89 1.46
C ILE A 265 6.40 -23.66 2.91
N SER A 266 7.26 -24.53 3.42
CA SER A 266 7.86 -24.29 4.73
C SER A 266 8.84 -23.13 4.63
N GLY A 267 8.50 -21.98 5.23
CA GLY A 267 9.41 -20.86 5.49
C GLY A 267 10.60 -21.17 6.42
N ARG A 268 10.96 -22.46 6.53
CA ARG A 268 12.12 -23.00 7.23
C ARG A 268 13.24 -23.39 6.26
N LYS A 269 13.01 -23.28 4.96
CA LYS A 269 14.01 -23.59 3.93
C LYS A 269 14.41 -22.38 3.12
N MET A 270 13.46 -21.51 2.80
CA MET A 270 13.71 -20.26 2.10
C MET A 270 12.56 -19.30 2.38
N LEU A 271 12.74 -18.04 2.01
CA LEU A 271 11.69 -17.02 1.99
C LEU A 271 11.58 -16.44 0.58
N ASP A 272 10.35 -16.34 0.10
CA ASP A 272 10.06 -15.61 -1.14
C ASP A 272 10.29 -14.12 -0.98
N GLY A 273 10.56 -13.47 -2.11
CA GLY A 273 10.42 -12.04 -2.24
C GLY A 273 8.95 -11.65 -2.13
N LYS A 274 8.69 -10.50 -1.52
CA LYS A 274 7.32 -10.04 -1.22
C LYS A 274 7.20 -8.53 -1.29
N ILE A 275 6.20 -8.02 -1.99
CA ILE A 275 5.76 -6.64 -1.86
C ILE A 275 5.06 -6.48 -0.51
N ARG A 276 5.67 -5.65 0.35
CA ARG A 276 5.23 -5.41 1.72
C ARG A 276 4.20 -4.30 1.77
N GLN A 277 4.48 -3.21 1.08
CA GLN A 277 3.64 -2.01 1.09
C GLN A 277 3.73 -1.31 -0.27
N PHE A 278 2.68 -0.61 -0.64
CA PHE A 278 2.74 0.31 -1.78
C PHE A 278 1.73 1.44 -1.61
N PHE A 279 2.03 2.59 -2.20
CA PHE A 279 1.29 3.83 -1.96
C PHE A 279 1.02 4.56 -3.28
N PRO A 280 -0.13 4.37 -3.93
CA PRO A 280 -0.48 5.22 -5.06
C PRO A 280 -0.60 6.68 -4.63
N THR A 281 0.07 7.57 -5.36
CA THR A 281 -0.03 9.04 -5.23
C THR A 281 -0.13 9.66 -6.63
N PRO A 282 -0.50 10.95 -6.76
CA PRO A 282 -0.54 11.64 -8.05
C PRO A 282 0.80 11.67 -8.79
N GLU A 283 1.92 11.69 -8.05
CA GLU A 283 3.26 11.81 -8.64
C GLU A 283 3.87 10.45 -9.02
N GLY A 284 3.46 9.38 -8.35
CA GLY A 284 3.95 8.04 -8.61
C GLY A 284 3.52 7.04 -7.54
N ILE A 285 4.11 5.85 -7.58
CA ILE A 285 3.75 4.74 -6.70
C ILE A 285 5.03 4.20 -6.07
N PRO A 286 5.35 4.59 -4.82
CA PRO A 286 6.35 3.90 -4.03
C PRO A 286 5.90 2.48 -3.74
N VAL A 287 6.76 1.51 -4.03
CA VAL A 287 6.57 0.10 -3.77
C VAL A 287 7.74 -0.37 -2.92
N ILE A 288 7.44 -0.94 -1.76
CA ILE A 288 8.43 -1.53 -0.85
C ILE A 288 8.31 -3.05 -0.94
N TYR A 289 9.41 -3.72 -1.26
CA TYR A 289 9.48 -5.17 -1.33
C TYR A 289 10.72 -5.73 -0.64
N GLU A 290 10.62 -7.00 -0.26
CA GLU A 290 11.71 -7.81 0.25
C GLU A 290 12.23 -8.72 -0.86
N GLU A 291 13.55 -8.94 -0.92
CA GLU A 291 14.18 -9.74 -1.98
C GLU A 291 14.03 -11.27 -1.80
N GLY A 292 13.66 -11.72 -0.60
CA GLY A 292 13.67 -13.13 -0.19
C GLY A 292 15.06 -13.65 0.21
N ILE A 293 15.09 -14.83 0.84
CA ILE A 293 16.31 -15.54 1.29
C ILE A 293 16.32 -16.95 0.70
N ASP A 294 17.39 -17.35 0.02
CA ASP A 294 17.51 -18.67 -0.62
C ASP A 294 17.89 -19.79 0.38
N GLU A 295 17.80 -21.04 -0.10
CA GLU A 295 18.02 -22.25 0.71
C GLU A 295 19.45 -22.38 1.24
N ASP A 296 20.45 -21.94 0.48
CA ASP A 296 21.85 -22.03 0.89
C ASP A 296 22.12 -21.11 2.09
N ILE A 297 21.60 -19.88 2.07
CA ILE A 297 21.69 -18.94 3.20
C ILE A 297 20.92 -19.47 4.40
N PHE A 298 19.73 -20.04 4.21
CA PHE A 298 18.97 -20.65 5.29
C PHE A 298 19.73 -21.76 6.00
N ALA A 299 20.36 -22.64 5.22
CA ALA A 299 21.14 -23.75 5.74
C ALA A 299 22.44 -23.27 6.43
N GLN A 300 23.15 -22.32 5.83
CA GLN A 300 24.42 -21.80 6.34
C GLN A 300 24.27 -21.12 7.71
N TYR A 301 23.18 -20.37 7.91
CA TYR A 301 22.95 -19.57 9.12
C TYR A 301 21.92 -20.20 10.08
N GLU A 302 21.47 -21.43 9.80
CA GLU A 302 20.43 -22.12 10.58
C GLU A 302 19.17 -21.24 10.80
N LEU A 303 18.74 -20.51 9.76
CA LEU A 303 17.64 -19.54 9.85
C LEU A 303 16.29 -20.20 10.14
N ASN A 304 16.21 -21.53 9.98
CA ASN A 304 15.06 -22.32 10.40
C ASN A 304 14.87 -22.40 11.93
N LEU A 305 15.85 -21.99 12.73
CA LEU A 305 15.79 -22.00 14.19
C LEU A 305 15.26 -20.65 14.73
N PRO A 306 14.23 -20.62 15.60
CA PRO A 306 13.65 -19.37 16.10
C PRO A 306 14.63 -18.38 16.71
N LYS A 307 15.69 -18.86 17.38
CA LYS A 307 16.77 -18.03 17.93
C LYS A 307 17.49 -17.16 16.90
N ASN A 308 17.40 -17.52 15.62
CA ASN A 308 18.09 -16.86 14.50
C ASN A 308 17.12 -16.01 13.65
N PHE A 309 15.82 -15.94 13.98
CA PHE A 309 14.88 -15.08 13.26
C PHE A 309 15.29 -13.59 13.22
N PRO A 310 15.92 -13.01 14.26
CA PRO A 310 16.43 -11.64 14.18
C PRO A 310 17.47 -11.43 13.06
N LEU A 311 18.19 -12.48 12.64
CA LEU A 311 19.20 -12.42 11.57
C LEU A 311 18.58 -12.32 10.16
N TYR A 312 17.26 -12.46 10.01
CA TYR A 312 16.62 -12.38 8.69
C TYR A 312 16.91 -11.05 8.00
N SER A 313 16.91 -9.97 8.78
CA SER A 313 17.21 -8.60 8.32
C SER A 313 18.63 -8.46 7.72
N GLU A 314 19.58 -9.32 8.09
CA GLU A 314 20.94 -9.32 7.53
C GLU A 314 21.01 -9.97 6.14
N HIS A 315 19.99 -10.74 5.77
CA HIS A 315 19.96 -11.58 4.56
C HIS A 315 18.78 -11.27 3.62
N GLN A 316 17.80 -10.51 4.09
CA GLN A 316 16.62 -10.09 3.36
C GLN A 316 16.57 -8.57 3.34
N ARG A 317 17.06 -7.97 2.25
CA ARG A 317 17.00 -6.51 2.11
C ARG A 317 15.57 -6.08 1.84
N GLN A 318 15.19 -4.96 2.43
CA GLN A 318 14.01 -4.19 2.05
C GLN A 318 14.42 -3.14 1.02
N ILE A 319 13.68 -3.09 -0.08
CA ILE A 319 13.94 -2.22 -1.21
C ILE A 319 12.70 -1.36 -1.46
N LEU A 320 12.90 -0.05 -1.62
CA LEU A 320 11.91 0.89 -2.12
C LEU A 320 12.22 1.18 -3.58
N LYS A 321 11.19 1.12 -4.42
CA LYS A 321 11.23 1.52 -5.83
C LYS A 321 10.02 2.37 -6.15
N ILE A 322 10.17 3.38 -7.00
CA ILE A 322 9.08 4.28 -7.40
C ILE A 322 8.71 3.97 -8.84
N ILE A 323 7.42 3.71 -9.07
CA ILE A 323 6.83 3.74 -10.40
C ILE A 323 6.41 5.18 -10.67
N GLN A 324 7.00 5.84 -11.65
CA GLN A 324 6.62 7.20 -12.05
C GLN A 324 5.25 7.20 -12.75
N SER A 325 4.62 8.37 -12.85
CA SER A 325 3.34 8.55 -13.54
C SER A 325 3.35 8.09 -15.01
N ASP A 326 4.50 8.14 -15.68
CA ASP A 326 4.71 7.62 -17.05
C ASP A 326 5.04 6.12 -17.10
N SER A 327 4.93 5.41 -15.97
CA SER A 327 5.29 4.01 -15.76
C SER A 327 6.79 3.68 -15.85
N THR A 328 7.67 4.69 -15.92
CA THR A 328 9.12 4.46 -15.76
C THR A 328 9.46 4.10 -14.32
N LEU A 329 10.57 3.39 -14.12
CA LEU A 329 10.97 2.89 -12.80
C LEU A 329 12.22 3.61 -12.31
N SER A 330 12.22 4.00 -11.03
CA SER A 330 13.42 4.53 -10.35
C SER A 330 14.50 3.46 -10.16
N ASN A 331 15.67 3.88 -9.66
CA ASN A 331 16.62 2.98 -9.02
C ASN A 331 15.99 2.25 -7.82
N GLU A 332 16.62 1.15 -7.41
CA GLU A 332 16.35 0.49 -6.14
C GLU A 332 17.01 1.27 -4.99
N ILE A 333 16.22 1.60 -3.97
CA ILE A 333 16.67 2.27 -2.75
C ILE A 333 16.64 1.25 -1.61
N VAL A 334 17.79 0.97 -1.00
CA VAL A 334 17.82 0.08 0.17
C VAL A 334 17.22 0.82 1.36
N VAL A 335 16.12 0.28 1.90
CA VAL A 335 15.51 0.78 3.14
C VAL A 335 16.34 0.25 4.30
N ALA A 336 16.79 1.14 5.19
CA ALA A 336 17.58 0.75 6.34
C ALA A 336 16.73 -0.07 7.32
N ASN A 337 17.21 -1.23 7.77
CA ASN A 337 16.49 -2.15 8.69
C ASN A 337 16.01 -1.54 10.01
N LYS A 338 16.55 -0.38 10.42
CA LYS A 338 16.04 0.40 11.55
C LYS A 338 14.66 1.01 11.29
N ILE A 339 14.18 1.03 10.05
CA ILE A 339 12.82 1.40 9.64
C ILE A 339 12.02 0.10 9.58
N ASP A 340 10.93 -0.01 10.34
CA ASP A 340 10.04 -1.18 10.32
C ASP A 340 8.97 -1.06 9.23
N LYS A 341 8.01 -0.14 9.44
CA LYS A 341 6.84 0.03 8.58
C LYS A 341 6.58 1.50 8.29
N ILE A 342 6.35 1.83 7.04
CA ILE A 342 5.90 3.17 6.63
C ILE A 342 4.39 3.25 6.91
N LEU A 343 3.93 4.29 7.59
CA LEU A 343 2.50 4.42 7.94
C LEU A 343 1.65 4.80 6.72
N ASN A 344 2.17 5.69 5.88
CA ASN A 344 1.56 6.11 4.62
C ASN A 344 2.56 6.96 3.83
N ILE A 345 2.34 7.15 2.53
CA ILE A 345 3.00 8.18 1.70
C ILE A 345 1.89 8.91 0.94
N GLU A 346 1.64 10.18 1.29
CA GLU A 346 0.59 11.00 0.66
C GLU A 346 1.10 11.69 -0.62
N SER A 347 2.40 12.00 -0.68
CA SER A 347 3.07 12.62 -1.82
C SER A 347 4.54 12.24 -1.82
N LEU A 348 5.15 12.16 -3.01
CA LEU A 348 6.60 11.99 -3.14
C LEU A 348 7.39 13.23 -2.69
N ASN A 349 6.74 14.39 -2.63
CA ASN A 349 7.36 15.69 -2.36
C ASN A 349 7.24 16.12 -0.89
N GLU A 350 6.50 15.37 -0.07
CA GLU A 350 6.25 15.70 1.32
C GLU A 350 6.84 14.65 2.27
N PRO A 351 7.24 15.04 3.49
CA PRO A 351 7.73 14.08 4.47
C PRO A 351 6.62 13.15 4.94
N PHE A 352 6.99 11.91 5.25
CA PHE A 352 6.10 10.90 5.80
C PHE A 352 6.71 10.21 7.02
N PHE A 353 5.94 9.34 7.68
CA PHE A 353 6.36 8.70 8.93
C PHE A 353 6.46 7.19 8.80
N ALA A 354 7.48 6.64 9.46
CA ALA A 354 7.67 5.20 9.60
C ALA A 354 8.01 4.83 11.04
N LEU A 355 7.53 3.67 11.49
CA LEU A 355 7.86 3.13 12.79
C LEU A 355 9.34 2.74 12.86
N ARG A 356 10.00 3.06 13.97
CA ARG A 356 11.36 2.60 14.26
C ARG A 356 11.34 1.11 14.61
N ASN A 357 12.28 0.35 14.06
CA ASN A 357 12.44 -1.07 14.33
C ASN A 357 13.28 -1.28 15.60
N ASP A 358 12.61 -1.21 16.75
CA ASP A 358 13.22 -1.38 18.07
C ASP A 358 13.80 -2.79 18.27
N GLU A 359 13.16 -3.81 17.69
CA GLU A 359 13.63 -5.20 17.74
C GLU A 359 14.98 -5.35 17.00
N PHE A 360 15.10 -4.76 15.81
CA PHE A 360 16.37 -4.77 15.05
C PHE A 360 17.47 -3.97 15.75
N ILE A 361 17.13 -2.82 16.34
CA ILE A 361 18.10 -1.99 17.07
C ILE A 361 18.53 -2.68 18.38
N GLY A 362 17.66 -3.50 18.98
CA GLY A 362 17.89 -4.12 20.28
C GLY A 362 17.69 -3.15 21.44
N GLU A 363 16.85 -2.14 21.26
CA GLU A 363 16.49 -1.14 22.28
C GLU A 363 15.04 -1.32 22.70
N GLU A 364 14.78 -1.51 23.99
CA GLU A 364 13.43 -1.34 24.55
C GLU A 364 13.24 0.12 24.95
N GLN A 365 12.12 0.72 24.54
CA GLN A 365 11.76 2.10 24.88
C GLN A 365 10.43 2.15 25.62
N ASP A 366 10.30 3.14 26.51
CA ASP A 366 9.04 3.43 27.21
C ASP A 366 8.08 4.30 26.37
N TYR A 367 8.32 4.41 25.06
CA TYR A 367 7.57 5.21 24.09
C TYR A 367 7.76 4.60 22.69
N LEU A 368 6.91 5.00 21.73
CA LEU A 368 7.09 4.65 20.33
C LEU A 368 7.86 5.75 19.60
N THR A 369 8.89 5.37 18.85
CA THR A 369 9.62 6.29 17.98
C THR A 369 9.19 6.14 16.53
N PHE A 370 8.88 7.27 15.87
CA PHE A 370 8.62 7.32 14.43
C PHE A 370 9.68 8.17 13.74
N TYR A 371 10.29 7.64 12.69
CA TYR A 371 11.16 8.41 11.81
C TYR A 371 10.34 9.27 10.86
N LYS A 372 10.73 10.53 10.72
CA LYS A 372 10.28 11.41 9.64
C LYS A 372 11.18 11.19 8.43
N LEU A 373 10.61 10.66 7.36
CA LEU A 373 11.30 10.27 6.14
C LEU A 373 10.95 11.23 4.99
N GLN A 374 11.85 11.35 4.03
CA GLN A 374 11.62 12.08 2.78
C GLN A 374 12.26 11.35 1.61
N LEU A 375 11.57 11.33 0.48
CA LEU A 375 12.14 10.92 -0.80
C LEU A 375 12.73 12.16 -1.48
N ASN A 376 13.99 12.07 -1.90
CA ASN A 376 14.69 13.14 -2.60
C ASN A 376 15.13 12.63 -3.99
N GLN A 377 14.75 13.36 -5.05
CA GLN A 377 15.24 13.13 -6.40
C GLN A 377 16.63 13.77 -6.56
N LYS A 378 17.57 13.06 -7.21
CA LYS A 378 18.99 13.46 -7.29
C LYS A 378 19.37 14.37 -8.44
#